data_AF-A0A1S2R0M8-F1
#
_entry.id   AF-A0A1S2R0M8-F1
#
_cell.length_a   1.000
_cell.length_b   1.000
_cell.length_c   1.000
_cell.angle_alpha   90.00
_cell.angle_beta   90.00
_cell.angle_gamma   90.00
#
_symmetry.space_group_name_H-M   'P 1'
#
loop_
_entity.id
_entity.type
_entity.pdbx_description
1 polymer ?
#
loop_
_entity_poly.entity_id
_entity_poly.type
_entity_poly.pdbx_seq_one_letter_code
_entity_poly.pdbx_strand_id
1 'polypeptide(L)' 'MNISIEIHFISADNKIMQRDEFPLRRRKPEEVAFEWLKQIRREMPYFEEVVLVKADGEDITELVRKFDEAPLD' A
#
# COMPACT_ATOMS: atom_id res chain seq x y z
N MET A 1 18.94 0.39 -2.03
CA MET A 1 18.24 -0.10 -0.82
C MET A 1 16.89 -0.58 -1.27
N ASN A 2 16.54 -1.81 -0.94
CA ASN A 2 15.19 -2.31 -1.14
C ASN A 2 14.43 -2.11 0.16
N ILE A 3 13.12 -1.97 0.06
CA ILE A 3 12.22 -1.87 1.20
C ILE A 3 11.14 -2.93 1.06
N SER A 4 10.85 -3.61 2.16
CA SER A 4 9.73 -4.54 2.21
C SER A 4 8.44 -3.76 2.45
N ILE A 5 7.44 -3.92 1.57
CA ILE A 5 6.12 -3.34 1.77
C ILE A 5 5.14 -4.48 2.04
N GLU A 6 4.29 -4.31 3.03
CA GLU A 6 3.24 -5.25 3.41
C GLU A 6 1.90 -4.53 3.45
N ILE A 7 0.91 -5.01 2.69
CA ILE A 7 -0.44 -4.45 2.62
C ILE A 7 -1.43 -5.52 3.06
N HIS A 8 -2.28 -5.17 4.02
CA HIS A 8 -3.43 -5.95 4.44
C HIS A 8 -4.69 -5.24 3.95
N PHE A 9 -5.53 -5.95 3.22
CA PHE A 9 -6.78 -5.43 2.70
C PHE A 9 -7.89 -6.47 2.76
N ILE A 10 -9.14 -5.99 2.76
CA ILE A 10 -10.32 -6.84 2.65
C ILE A 10 -10.66 -7.00 1.16
N SER A 11 -10.87 -8.25 0.75
CA SER A 11 -11.41 -8.56 -0.55
C SER A 11 -12.41 -9.69 -0.47
N ALA A 12 -13.63 -9.46 -0.94
CA ALA A 12 -14.75 -10.40 -0.87
C ALA A 12 -14.89 -11.01 0.54
N ASP A 13 -14.98 -10.15 1.56
CA ASP A 13 -15.06 -10.51 3.00
C ASP A 13 -13.85 -11.28 3.56
N ASN A 14 -12.78 -11.46 2.78
CA ASN A 14 -11.56 -12.13 3.23
C ASN A 14 -10.45 -11.12 3.48
N LYS A 15 -9.71 -11.30 4.58
CA LYS A 15 -8.51 -10.52 4.86
C LYS A 15 -7.33 -11.10 4.09
N ILE A 16 -6.85 -10.37 3.09
CA ILE A 16 -5.69 -10.71 2.29
C ILE A 16 -4.49 -9.91 2.80
N MET A 17 -3.35 -10.58 2.92
CA MET A 17 -2.05 -9.98 3.23
C MET A 17 -1.13 -10.23 2.05
N GLN A 18 -0.62 -9.17 1.45
CA GLN A 18 0.44 -9.23 0.44
C GLN A 18 1.70 -8.57 0.98
N ARG A 19 2.85 -9.16 0.68
CA ARG A 19 4.16 -8.60 0.99
C ARG A 19 5.05 -8.74 -0.23
N ASP A 20 5.73 -7.65 -0.59
CA ASP A 20 6.68 -7.64 -1.70
C ASP A 20 7.84 -6.67 -1.40
N GLU A 21 8.94 -6.80 -2.13
CA GLU A 21 10.15 -6.01 -1.93
C GLU A 21 10.37 -5.06 -3.11
N PHE A 22 10.38 -3.76 -2.81
CA PHE A 22 10.51 -2.73 -3.83
C PHE A 22 11.85 -2.00 -3.73
N PRO A 23 12.46 -1.63 -4.87
CA PRO A 23 13.67 -0.82 -4.85
C PRO A 23 13.31 0.63 -4.48
N LEU A 24 13.87 1.14 -3.38
CA LEU A 24 13.73 2.52 -2.91
C LEU A 24 14.62 3.44 -3.77
N ARG A 25 14.24 3.66 -5.04
CA ARG A 25 14.99 4.43 -6.04
C ARG A 25 14.84 5.95 -5.82
N ARG A 26 15.23 6.44 -4.63
CA ARG A 26 15.05 7.84 -4.17
C ARG A 26 13.60 8.28 -3.95
N ARG A 27 12.63 7.35 -4.00
CA ARG A 27 11.24 7.58 -3.61
C ARG A 27 11.08 7.31 -2.12
N LYS A 28 10.06 7.89 -1.49
CA LYS A 28 9.72 7.56 -0.10
C LYS A 28 8.97 6.22 -0.01
N PRO A 29 9.10 5.48 1.10
CA PRO A 29 8.38 4.21 1.30
C PRO A 29 6.88 4.33 1.06
N GLU A 30 6.27 5.40 1.56
CA GLU A 30 4.83 5.63 1.45
C GLU A 30 4.36 5.89 0.01
N GLU A 31 5.20 6.51 -0.83
CA GLU A 31 4.90 6.70 -2.26
C GLU A 31 4.87 5.36 -2.99
N VAL A 32 5.87 4.51 -2.73
CA VAL A 32 5.98 3.18 -3.34
C VAL A 32 4.83 2.29 -2.88
N ALA A 33 4.51 2.31 -1.58
CA ALA A 33 3.38 1.57 -1.03
C ALA A 33 2.03 2.03 -1.62
N PHE A 34 1.87 3.33 -1.85
CA PHE A 34 0.67 3.88 -2.48
C PHE A 34 0.54 3.50 -3.96
N GLU A 35 1.63 3.54 -4.73
CA GLU A 35 1.66 3.07 -6.11
C GLU A 35 1.29 1.58 -6.20
N TRP A 36 1.86 0.76 -5.32
CA TRP A 36 1.55 -0.66 -5.26
C TRP A 36 0.09 -0.90 -4.85
N LEU A 37 -0.41 -0.16 -3.86
CA LEU A 37 -1.82 -0.21 -3.47
C LEU A 37 -2.76 0.10 -4.65
N LYS A 38 -2.43 1.10 -5.48
CA LYS A 38 -3.18 1.41 -6.70
C LYS A 38 -3.15 0.28 -7.72
N GLN A 39 -2.04 -0.44 -7.84
CA GLN A 39 -1.95 -1.62 -8.69
C GLN A 39 -2.84 -2.75 -8.15
N ILE A 40 -2.75 -3.06 -6.86
CA ILE A 40 -3.60 -4.07 -6.20
C ILE A 40 -5.08 -3.73 -6.40
N ARG A 41 -5.50 -2.47 -6.17
CA ARG A 41 -6.87 -2.00 -6.41
C ARG A 41 -7.36 -2.20 -7.85
N ARG A 42 -6.45 -2.17 -8.84
CA ARG A 42 -6.77 -2.40 -10.27
C ARG A 42 -6.82 -3.87 -10.63
N GLU A 43 -5.97 -4.69 -10.01
CA GLU A 43 -5.86 -6.13 -10.28
C GLU A 43 -6.91 -6.96 -9.52
N MET A 44 -7.37 -6.47 -8.36
CA MET A 44 -8.35 -7.13 -7.52
C MET A 44 -9.77 -6.60 -7.81
N PRO A 45 -10.64 -7.36 -8.49
CA PRO A 45 -12.00 -6.92 -8.81
C PRO A 45 -12.91 -6.73 -7.59
N TYR A 46 -12.59 -7.37 -6.46
CA TYR A 46 -13.33 -7.28 -5.21
C TYR A 46 -12.55 -6.57 -4.12
N PHE A 47 -11.68 -5.62 -4.47
CA PHE A 47 -10.99 -4.82 -3.47
C PHE A 47 -12.00 -3.93 -2.73
N GLU A 48 -12.06 -4.03 -1.39
CA GLU A 48 -12.95 -3.20 -0.58
C GLU A 48 -12.17 -2.12 0.16
N GLU A 49 -11.31 -2.51 1.11
CA GLU A 49 -10.66 -1.57 2.02
C GLU A 49 -9.24 -1.99 2.38
N VAL A 50 -8.35 -0.99 2.53
CA VAL A 50 -7.05 -1.17 3.21
C VAL A 50 -7.21 -1.15 4.71
N VAL A 51 -6.77 -2.24 5.34
CA VAL A 51 -6.72 -2.40 6.78
C VAL A 51 -5.39 -1.91 7.35
N LEU A 52 -4.27 -2.23 6.70
CA LEU A 52 -2.94 -1.95 7.22
C LEU A 52 -1.91 -1.85 6.10
N VAL A 53 -0.98 -0.90 6.19
CA VAL A 53 0.19 -0.80 5.31
C VAL A 53 1.44 -0.63 6.16
N LYS A 54 2.40 -1.53 5.97
CA LYS A 54 3.71 -1.45 6.60
C LYS A 54 4.82 -1.31 5.58
N ALA A 55 5.83 -0.52 5.92
CA ALA A 55 7.09 -0.44 5.20
C ALA A 55 8.22 -0.80 6.16
N ASP A 56 8.97 -1.86 5.85
CA ASP A 56 10.05 -2.40 6.69
C ASP A 56 9.66 -2.70 8.15
N GLY A 57 8.37 -3.00 8.36
CA GLY A 57 7.80 -3.25 9.68
C GLY A 57 7.22 -2.01 10.38
N GLU A 58 7.46 -0.80 9.85
CA GLU A 58 6.83 0.44 10.34
C GLU A 58 5.42 0.60 9.75
N ASP A 59 4.44 0.95 10.59
CA ASP A 59 3.09 1.26 10.12
C ASP A 59 3.07 2.63 9.42
N ILE A 60 2.74 2.62 8.14
CA ILE A 60 2.65 3.81 7.29
C ILE A 60 1.23 4.01 6.75
N THR A 61 0.23 3.33 7.33
CA THR A 61 -1.16 3.35 6.88
C THR A 61 -1.70 4.77 6.76
N GLU A 62 -1.46 5.62 7.76
CA GLU A 62 -1.90 7.01 7.72
C GLU A 62 -1.18 7.86 6.66
N LEU A 63 0.11 7.58 6.40
CA LEU A 63 0.86 8.27 5.35
C LEU A 63 0.28 7.94 3.99
N VAL A 64 0.03 6.67 3.72
CA VAL A 64 -0.58 6.21 2.45
C VAL A 64 -1.99 6.75 2.28
N ARG A 65 -2.80 6.83 3.34
CA ARG A 65 -4.14 7.46 3.31
C ARG A 65 -4.07 8.95 2.97
N LYS A 66 -3.11 9.70 3.53
CA LYS A 66 -2.91 11.11 3.19
C LYS A 66 -2.56 11.31 1.70
N PHE A 67 -1.88 10.35 1.08
CA PHE A 67 -1.62 10.36 -0.36
C PHE A 67 -2.88 10.07 -1.21
N ASP A 68 -3.85 9.32 -0.68
CA ASP A 68 -5.15 9.07 -1.32
C ASP A 68 -6.07 10.29 -1.19
N GLU A 69 -6.02 10.99 -0.05
CA GLU A 69 -6.89 12.14 0.25
C GLU A 69 -6.42 13.47 -0.34
N ALA A 70 -5.13 13.66 -0.64
CA ALA A 70 -4.66 14.88 -1.27
C ALA A 70 -5.18 14.97 -2.72
N PRO A 71 -6.17 15.84 -3.03
CA PRO A 71 -6.47 16.18 -4.41
C PRO A 71 -5.22 16.86 -4.97
N LEU A 72 -4.83 16.55 -6.20
CA LEU A 72 -3.92 17.42 -6.92
C LEU A 72 -4.58 18.82 -6.96
N ASP A 73 -3.98 19.79 -6.27
CA ASP A 73 -4.21 21.22 -6.48
C ASP A 73 -3.68 21.63 -7.87
#